data_AF-A0A315X3L5-F1
#
_entry.id   AF-A0A315X3L5-F1
#
_cell.length_a   1.000
_cell.length_b   1.000
_cell.length_c   1.000
_cell.angle_alpha   90.00
_cell.angle_beta   90.00
_cell.angle_gamma   90.00
#
_symmetry.space_group_name_H-M   'P 1'
#
loop_
_entity.id
_entity.type
_entity.pdbx_description
1 polymer ?
#
loop_
_entity_poly.entity_id
_entity_poly.type
_entity_poly.pdbx_seq_one_letter_code
_entity_poly.pdbx_strand_id
1 'polypeptide(L)'
;MSNSCRGRSGTGCRWSFRGWRLRHRRLRWRWGWWRSTCSALRGSPRSSTSSSEVVGGQVAREERRLGSGERLGAKPGRVFGVIVGALLIAVLLNAPWLEDGAKKQPFGKERDFWVAVWKPFAAVSRALYLDQPRKWADEALGRESGGDLFELPADADGDATGTPTPGQGGADRTATPRPERTPTPTPTPTPPKQLVRTPDATAPLRVWVGGDSMSKILGEALVRQASETGVMTPAQESQLSSGLTRPDFFDWPGEFNRLVTSDAADVYVVMFGANDSQGIKTPGGDIYQPGDDGWAVEYRRRVAGVMDLLKHEGRMVLWVGQPIMRSEEFSARMSELNVIYQEEAAKRYWVRYVDLWPLFTTASGGYDAYVVDDDGEVKLMRHPDGVHLLREGGEKAARVIIKAIQEEAGLIPKP
;
A
#
# COMPACT_ATOMS: atom_id res chain seq x y z
N MET A 1 59.30 16.35 -42.48
CA MET A 1 58.88 15.87 -43.80
C MET A 1 57.49 16.43 -44.12
N SER A 2 57.46 17.42 -45.00
CA SER A 2 56.49 17.66 -46.09
C SER A 2 54.96 17.69 -45.85
N ASN A 3 54.42 18.92 -45.94
CA ASN A 3 53.31 19.43 -46.78
C ASN A 3 51.87 18.85 -46.77
N SER A 4 50.96 19.70 -46.26
CA SER A 4 49.75 20.30 -46.90
C SER A 4 48.90 19.55 -47.94
N CYS A 5 47.56 19.62 -47.81
CA CYS A 5 46.67 20.31 -48.77
C CYS A 5 45.21 20.50 -48.29
N ARG A 6 44.62 21.62 -48.71
CA ARG A 6 43.21 22.12 -48.62
C ARG A 6 42.29 21.23 -49.49
N GLY A 7 40.95 21.19 -49.48
CA GLY A 7 39.82 22.01 -48.99
C GLY A 7 38.63 21.89 -49.97
N ARG A 8 37.41 22.33 -49.56
CA ARG A 8 36.07 22.37 -50.24
C ARG A 8 35.17 21.14 -50.02
N SER A 9 33.85 21.22 -49.79
CA SER A 9 32.86 22.32 -49.79
C SER A 9 31.50 21.81 -49.28
N GLY A 10 30.73 22.69 -48.60
CA GLY A 10 29.28 22.77 -48.76
C GLY A 10 28.39 21.84 -47.94
N THR A 11 27.74 22.39 -46.90
CA THR A 11 26.30 22.75 -46.90
C THR A 11 25.86 22.99 -45.45
N GLY A 12 25.38 24.22 -45.19
CA GLY A 12 24.79 24.58 -43.91
C GLY A 12 23.35 24.09 -43.82
N CYS A 13 23.00 23.46 -42.70
CA CYS A 13 21.61 23.31 -42.27
C CYS A 13 21.40 24.18 -41.03
N ARG A 14 20.77 25.32 -41.28
CA ARG A 14 20.22 26.26 -40.31
C ARG A 14 18.88 25.70 -39.84
N TRP A 15 18.78 25.24 -38.60
CA TRP A 15 17.47 24.92 -38.00
C TRP A 15 16.97 26.15 -37.22
N SER A 16 15.97 26.83 -37.80
CA SER A 16 15.24 27.91 -37.16
C SER A 16 14.25 27.34 -36.14
N PHE A 17 14.28 27.87 -34.92
CA PHE A 17 13.21 27.72 -33.94
C PHE A 17 11.89 28.26 -34.52
N ARG A 18 10.89 27.38 -34.67
CA ARG A 18 9.48 27.78 -34.73
C ARG A 18 8.83 27.39 -33.41
N GLY A 19 8.49 28.42 -32.63
CA GLY A 19 7.78 28.26 -31.36
C GLY A 19 6.44 27.56 -31.54
N TRP A 20 6.17 26.61 -30.66
CA TRP A 20 4.84 26.03 -30.49
C TRP A 20 4.17 26.70 -29.30
N ARG A 21 3.19 27.57 -29.60
CA ARG A 21 2.13 27.93 -28.65
C ARG A 21 1.20 26.74 -28.52
N LEU A 22 1.13 26.10 -27.35
CA LEU A 22 0.00 25.23 -27.04
C LEU A 22 -1.13 26.03 -26.38
N ARG A 23 -2.23 26.14 -27.14
CA ARG A 23 -3.54 26.59 -26.67
C ARG A 23 -4.17 25.48 -25.82
N HIS A 24 -4.75 25.85 -24.68
CA HIS A 24 -5.64 25.00 -23.89
C HIS A 24 -6.74 24.38 -24.78
N ARG A 25 -6.83 23.05 -24.78
CA ARG A 25 -8.04 22.33 -25.21
C ARG A 25 -8.50 21.40 -24.09
N ARG A 26 -9.75 21.66 -23.67
CA ARG A 26 -10.52 20.92 -22.67
C ARG A 26 -10.64 19.44 -23.07
N LEU A 27 -10.19 18.52 -22.22
CA LEU A 27 -10.56 17.11 -22.35
C LEU A 27 -11.98 16.91 -21.81
N ARG A 28 -12.91 16.55 -22.70
CA ARG A 28 -14.21 15.99 -22.34
C ARG A 28 -14.05 14.47 -22.25
N TRP A 29 -14.26 13.92 -21.06
CA TRP A 29 -14.38 12.48 -20.86
C TRP A 29 -15.74 12.01 -21.43
N ARG A 30 -15.73 11.24 -22.53
CA ARG A 30 -16.90 10.50 -23.02
C ARG A 30 -16.78 9.04 -22.58
N TRP A 31 -17.70 8.63 -21.71
CA TRP A 31 -17.92 7.23 -21.36
C TRP A 31 -18.57 6.50 -22.55
N GLY A 32 -17.85 5.56 -23.15
CA GLY A 32 -18.35 4.71 -24.22
C GLY A 32 -19.02 3.45 -23.66
N TRP A 33 -20.33 3.35 -23.82
CA TRP A 33 -21.09 2.13 -23.57
C TRP A 33 -20.90 1.15 -24.73
N TRP A 34 -20.50 -0.09 -24.43
CA TRP A 34 -20.52 -1.21 -25.37
C TRP A 34 -21.96 -1.51 -25.81
N ARG A 35 -22.24 -1.45 -27.11
CA ARG A 35 -23.45 -2.02 -27.71
C ARG A 35 -23.04 -3.18 -28.61
N SER A 36 -23.41 -4.39 -28.23
CA SER A 36 -23.37 -5.58 -29.09
C SER A 36 -24.51 -5.48 -30.12
N THR A 37 -24.17 -5.38 -31.40
CA THR A 37 -25.14 -5.54 -32.50
C THR A 37 -25.03 -6.95 -33.06
N CYS A 38 -26.04 -7.78 -32.79
CA CYS A 38 -26.32 -8.99 -33.56
C CYS A 38 -26.79 -8.58 -34.97
N SER A 39 -26.10 -9.06 -35.99
CA SER A 39 -26.52 -8.94 -37.38
C SER A 39 -27.33 -10.19 -37.74
N ALA A 40 -28.63 -10.03 -37.97
CA ALA A 40 -29.49 -11.08 -38.51
C ALA A 40 -29.81 -10.79 -39.98
N LEU A 41 -29.62 -11.81 -40.80
CA LEU A 41 -29.72 -11.84 -42.25
C LEU A 41 -31.12 -11.45 -42.75
N ARG A 42 -31.16 -10.62 -43.80
CA ARG A 42 -32.37 -10.28 -44.56
C ARG A 42 -32.76 -11.42 -45.49
N GLY A 43 -33.97 -11.94 -45.33
CA GLY A 43 -34.70 -12.66 -46.37
C GLY A 43 -35.91 -11.82 -46.77
N SER A 44 -35.96 -11.39 -48.03
CA SER A 44 -37.16 -10.82 -48.65
C SER A 44 -38.15 -11.92 -49.01
N PRO A 45 -39.45 -11.62 -49.08
CA PRO A 45 -40.15 -11.88 -50.33
C PRO A 45 -40.98 -10.71 -50.85
N ARG A 46 -41.22 -10.81 -52.15
CA ARG A 46 -41.84 -9.86 -53.06
C ARG A 46 -43.38 -9.78 -52.91
N SER A 47 -43.85 -8.66 -53.45
CA SER A 47 -45.21 -8.19 -53.80
C SER A 47 -46.13 -9.13 -54.59
N SER A 48 -47.46 -8.95 -54.37
CA SER A 48 -48.54 -8.87 -55.39
C SER A 48 -49.89 -8.67 -54.66
N THR A 49 -50.53 -7.48 -54.70
CA THR A 49 -51.55 -6.94 -55.65
C THR A 49 -53.01 -7.40 -55.46
N SER A 50 -53.92 -6.41 -55.58
CA SER A 50 -55.34 -6.44 -56.00
C SER A 50 -56.38 -6.77 -54.92
N SER A 51 -57.22 -5.85 -54.41
CA SER A 51 -58.30 -5.00 -54.98
C SER A 51 -59.71 -5.64 -54.94
N SER A 52 -60.68 -4.83 -54.49
CA SER A 52 -62.17 -4.87 -54.69
C SER A 52 -62.94 -6.08 -54.15
N GLU A 53 -64.18 -6.05 -53.64
CA GLU A 53 -65.20 -5.02 -53.42
C GLU A 53 -66.27 -5.61 -52.46
N VAL A 54 -67.22 -4.76 -52.06
CA VAL A 54 -68.25 -4.85 -51.02
C VAL A 54 -69.37 -5.87 -51.27
N VAL A 55 -69.87 -6.56 -50.22
CA VAL A 55 -71.32 -6.82 -50.00
C VAL A 55 -71.59 -6.96 -48.49
N GLY A 56 -72.56 -6.19 -47.98
CA GLY A 56 -73.00 -6.19 -46.57
C GLY A 56 -74.06 -7.24 -46.24
N GLY A 57 -74.26 -7.48 -44.94
CA GLY A 57 -75.36 -8.28 -44.40
C GLY A 57 -75.22 -8.50 -42.90
N GLN A 58 -75.98 -7.74 -42.11
CA GLN A 58 -76.16 -7.95 -40.66
C GLN A 58 -76.91 -9.27 -40.40
N VAL A 59 -76.63 -9.93 -39.27
CA VAL A 59 -77.61 -10.29 -38.20
C VAL A 59 -76.95 -11.16 -37.12
N ALA A 60 -77.04 -10.65 -35.88
CA ALA A 60 -77.17 -11.30 -34.57
C ALA A 60 -76.19 -12.39 -34.07
N ARG A 61 -75.43 -11.97 -33.05
CA ARG A 61 -75.45 -12.48 -31.66
C ARG A 61 -75.04 -13.94 -31.42
N GLU A 62 -73.78 -14.12 -31.04
CA GLU A 62 -73.43 -15.04 -29.96
C GLU A 62 -72.26 -14.46 -29.13
N GLU A 63 -72.59 -13.95 -27.95
CA GLU A 63 -71.62 -13.55 -26.94
C GLU A 63 -70.88 -14.79 -26.43
N ARG A 64 -69.57 -14.87 -26.69
CA ARG A 64 -68.65 -15.63 -25.85
C ARG A 64 -67.53 -14.71 -25.35
N ARG A 65 -67.83 -14.15 -24.18
CA ARG A 65 -66.95 -13.76 -23.07
C ARG A 65 -65.53 -13.29 -23.43
N LEU A 66 -65.37 -11.98 -23.25
CA LEU A 66 -64.13 -11.32 -22.83
C LEU A 66 -63.37 -12.16 -21.79
N GLY A 67 -62.26 -12.77 -22.21
CA GLY A 67 -61.10 -12.96 -21.37
C GLY A 67 -60.22 -11.74 -21.57
N SER A 68 -60.38 -10.74 -20.72
CA SER A 68 -59.52 -9.55 -20.67
C SER A 68 -58.07 -10.00 -20.55
N GLY A 69 -57.25 -9.71 -21.57
CA GLY A 69 -55.80 -9.74 -21.42
C GLY A 69 -55.44 -8.76 -20.31
N GLU A 70 -55.11 -9.29 -19.13
CA GLU A 70 -54.50 -8.50 -18.08
C GLU A 70 -53.25 -7.84 -18.67
N ARG A 71 -53.24 -6.50 -18.69
CA ARG A 71 -52.00 -5.76 -18.92
C ARG A 71 -51.08 -6.07 -17.75
N LEU A 72 -50.25 -7.10 -17.89
CA LEU A 72 -49.14 -7.47 -17.00
C LEU A 72 -47.98 -6.45 -17.11
N GLY A 73 -48.31 -5.17 -17.04
CA GLY A 73 -47.34 -4.07 -17.03
C GLY A 73 -47.60 -3.20 -15.82
N ALA A 74 -46.70 -3.26 -14.84
CA ALA A 74 -46.73 -2.31 -13.73
C ALA A 74 -46.65 -0.87 -14.27
N LYS A 75 -47.44 0.04 -13.71
CA LYS A 75 -47.42 1.47 -14.08
C LYS A 75 -45.96 1.99 -14.01
N PRO A 76 -45.46 2.77 -14.98
CA PRO A 76 -44.07 3.24 -14.99
C PRO A 76 -43.61 3.88 -13.67
N GLY A 77 -44.48 4.63 -12.99
CA GLY A 77 -44.19 5.20 -11.68
C GLY A 77 -44.00 4.16 -10.55
N ARG A 78 -44.69 3.02 -10.61
CA ARG A 78 -44.52 1.91 -9.67
C ARG A 78 -43.20 1.17 -9.92
N VAL A 79 -42.84 0.96 -11.19
CA VAL A 79 -41.53 0.39 -11.57
C VAL A 79 -40.39 1.30 -11.11
N PHE A 80 -40.52 2.60 -11.37
CA PHE A 80 -39.54 3.59 -10.92
C PHE A 80 -39.41 3.63 -9.40
N GLY A 81 -40.53 3.63 -8.67
CA GLY A 81 -40.53 3.58 -7.20
C GLY A 81 -39.86 2.33 -6.64
N VAL A 82 -40.09 1.16 -7.25
CA VAL A 82 -39.43 -0.10 -6.87
C VAL A 82 -37.92 -0.02 -7.13
N ILE A 83 -37.49 0.53 -8.27
CA ILE A 83 -36.06 0.69 -8.58
C ILE A 83 -35.38 1.64 -7.58
N VAL A 84 -35.97 2.80 -7.31
CA VAL A 84 -35.43 3.76 -6.34
C VAL A 84 -35.39 3.15 -4.93
N GLY A 85 -36.46 2.45 -4.52
CA GLY A 85 -36.49 1.74 -3.23
C GLY A 85 -35.42 0.67 -3.14
N ALA A 86 -35.24 -0.14 -4.18
CA ALA A 86 -34.19 -1.16 -4.24
C ALA A 86 -32.79 -0.56 -4.18
N LEU A 87 -32.55 0.57 -4.86
CA LEU A 87 -31.27 1.29 -4.80
C LEU A 87 -31.01 1.88 -3.41
N LEU A 88 -32.03 2.42 -2.73
CA LEU A 88 -31.89 2.93 -1.36
C LEU A 88 -31.58 1.81 -0.36
N ILE A 89 -32.24 0.66 -0.50
CA ILE A 89 -31.93 -0.54 0.29
C ILE A 89 -30.51 -1.01 0.00
N ALA A 90 -30.11 -1.06 -1.28
CA ALA A 90 -28.74 -1.41 -1.66
C ALA A 90 -27.72 -0.44 -1.06
N VAL A 91 -27.98 0.87 -1.05
CA VAL A 91 -27.11 1.86 -0.39
C VAL A 91 -27.02 1.57 1.11
N LEU A 92 -28.13 1.35 1.82
CA LEU A 92 -28.11 1.08 3.27
C LEU A 92 -27.37 -0.23 3.62
N LEU A 93 -27.56 -1.30 2.83
CA LEU A 93 -26.86 -2.57 3.01
C LEU A 93 -25.35 -2.49 2.75
N ASN A 94 -24.92 -1.53 1.92
CA ASN A 94 -23.52 -1.33 1.57
C ASN A 94 -22.89 -0.09 2.23
N ALA A 95 -23.67 0.69 2.99
CA ALA A 95 -23.23 1.98 3.52
C ALA A 95 -22.02 1.89 4.47
N PRO A 96 -21.92 0.91 5.39
CA PRO A 96 -20.72 0.74 6.21
C PRO A 96 -19.47 0.49 5.36
N TRP A 97 -19.56 -0.35 4.33
CA TRP A 97 -18.46 -0.61 3.41
C TRP A 97 -18.07 0.61 2.58
N LEU A 98 -19.05 1.41 2.13
CA LEU A 98 -18.81 2.67 1.43
C LEU A 98 -18.16 3.71 2.35
N GLU A 99 -18.57 3.75 3.63
CA GLU A 99 -17.94 4.60 4.65
C GLU A 99 -16.49 4.16 4.90
N ASP A 100 -16.24 2.87 5.08
CA ASP A 100 -14.88 2.36 5.33
C ASP A 100 -14.01 2.53 4.09
N GLY A 101 -14.54 2.29 2.89
CA GLY A 101 -13.88 2.60 1.63
C GLY A 101 -13.50 4.08 1.51
N ALA A 102 -14.41 4.99 1.92
CA ALA A 102 -14.12 6.42 1.98
C ALA A 102 -13.04 6.74 3.03
N LYS A 103 -13.10 6.15 4.23
CA LYS A 103 -12.08 6.36 5.27
C LYS A 103 -10.68 5.95 4.83
N LYS A 104 -10.57 4.91 4.00
CA LYS A 104 -9.30 4.39 3.44
C LYS A 104 -8.65 5.32 2.42
N GLN A 105 -9.35 6.34 1.91
CA GLN A 105 -8.74 7.37 1.06
C GLN A 105 -7.68 8.19 1.83
N PRO A 106 -6.73 8.83 1.13
CA PRO A 106 -5.80 9.78 1.74
C PRO A 106 -6.53 10.94 2.44
N PHE A 107 -5.95 11.48 3.52
CA PHE A 107 -6.55 12.63 4.22
C PHE A 107 -6.65 13.85 3.31
N GLY A 108 -7.84 14.44 3.25
CA GLY A 108 -8.10 15.61 2.43
C GLY A 108 -9.60 15.86 2.22
N LYS A 109 -9.92 16.98 1.56
CA LYS A 109 -11.30 17.45 1.35
C LYS A 109 -12.20 16.41 0.68
N GLU A 110 -11.67 15.63 -0.25
CA GLU A 110 -12.42 14.60 -0.97
C GLU A 110 -12.83 13.45 -0.05
N ARG A 111 -11.88 12.92 0.75
CA ARG A 111 -12.16 11.93 1.79
C ARG A 111 -13.22 12.45 2.75
N ASP A 112 -13.03 13.67 3.27
CA ASP A 112 -13.92 14.23 4.29
C ASP A 112 -15.35 14.41 3.74
N PHE A 113 -15.47 14.81 2.47
CA PHE A 113 -16.76 14.86 1.77
C PHE A 113 -17.42 13.48 1.70
N TRP A 114 -16.72 12.45 1.22
CA TRP A 114 -17.30 11.11 1.08
C TRP A 114 -17.61 10.45 2.42
N VAL A 115 -16.76 10.65 3.43
CA VAL A 115 -17.05 10.21 4.80
C VAL A 115 -18.31 10.91 5.32
N ALA A 116 -18.46 12.23 5.11
CA ALA A 116 -19.66 12.95 5.51
C ALA A 116 -20.93 12.47 4.78
N VAL A 117 -20.81 12.09 3.50
CA VAL A 117 -21.92 11.52 2.73
C VAL A 117 -22.34 10.16 3.27
N TRP A 118 -21.40 9.25 3.54
CA TRP A 118 -21.74 7.86 3.91
C TRP A 118 -22.01 7.64 5.39
N LYS A 119 -21.41 8.44 6.27
CA LYS A 119 -21.52 8.27 7.73
C LYS A 119 -22.97 8.24 8.26
N PRO A 120 -23.92 9.09 7.80
CA PRO A 120 -25.32 8.99 8.22
C PRO A 120 -25.98 7.67 7.82
N PHE A 121 -25.76 7.21 6.58
CA PHE A 121 -26.33 5.95 6.09
C PHE A 121 -25.74 4.74 6.82
N ALA A 122 -24.44 4.78 7.09
CA ALA A 122 -23.75 3.73 7.81
C ALA A 122 -24.17 3.67 9.28
N ALA A 123 -24.44 4.83 9.92
CA ALA A 123 -25.02 4.88 11.26
C ALA A 123 -26.40 4.23 11.32
N VAL A 124 -27.27 4.51 10.33
CA VAL A 124 -28.60 3.86 10.23
C VAL A 124 -28.46 2.35 9.96
N SER A 125 -27.56 1.95 9.07
CA SER A 125 -27.31 0.54 8.75
C SER A 125 -26.86 -0.26 9.98
N ARG A 126 -25.88 0.27 10.73
CA ARG A 126 -25.40 -0.31 11.99
C ARG A 126 -26.47 -0.33 13.08
N ALA A 127 -27.25 0.75 13.23
CA ALA A 127 -28.33 0.81 14.21
C ALA A 127 -29.44 -0.23 13.94
N LEU A 128 -29.63 -0.60 12.67
CA LEU A 128 -30.58 -1.62 12.24
C LEU A 128 -29.96 -3.03 12.11
N TYR A 129 -28.70 -3.21 12.48
CA TYR A 129 -27.94 -4.47 12.35
C TYR A 129 -27.94 -5.06 10.93
N LEU A 130 -28.12 -4.22 9.91
CA LEU A 130 -28.20 -4.65 8.51
C LEU A 130 -26.84 -5.10 7.95
N ASP A 131 -25.76 -4.85 8.69
CA ASP A 131 -24.38 -5.20 8.39
C ASP A 131 -23.92 -6.54 9.00
N GLN A 132 -24.64 -7.07 9.99
CA GLN A 132 -24.26 -8.27 10.74
C GLN A 132 -24.14 -9.55 9.89
N PRO A 133 -25.04 -9.84 8.92
CA PRO A 133 -24.93 -11.07 8.13
C PRO A 133 -23.64 -11.16 7.30
N ARG A 134 -23.06 -10.02 6.92
CA ARG A 134 -21.77 -9.97 6.22
C ARG A 134 -20.59 -10.04 7.17
N LYS A 135 -20.68 -9.40 8.35
CA LYS A 135 -19.64 -9.52 9.39
C LYS A 135 -19.41 -10.96 9.80
N TRP A 136 -20.47 -11.73 10.00
CA TRP A 136 -20.36 -13.17 10.23
C TRP A 136 -19.69 -13.94 9.08
N ALA A 137 -19.92 -13.51 7.83
CA ALA A 137 -19.26 -14.11 6.67
C ALA A 137 -17.76 -13.73 6.62
N ASP A 138 -17.39 -12.51 6.99
CA ASP A 138 -16.00 -12.07 7.04
C ASP A 138 -15.23 -12.65 8.24
N GLU A 139 -15.89 -12.81 9.39
CA GLU A 139 -15.39 -13.55 10.58
C GLU A 139 -15.16 -15.03 10.25
N ALA A 140 -16.11 -15.68 9.56
CA ALA A 140 -15.95 -17.05 9.08
C ALA A 140 -14.82 -17.21 8.05
N LEU A 141 -14.37 -16.10 7.43
CA LEU A 141 -13.26 -16.03 6.50
C LEU A 141 -11.97 -15.46 7.13
N GLY A 142 -11.95 -15.21 8.45
CA GLY A 142 -10.78 -14.77 9.20
C GLY A 142 -10.34 -13.32 8.91
N ARG A 143 -11.24 -12.43 8.50
CA ARG A 143 -10.95 -11.02 8.20
C ARG A 143 -11.39 -10.09 9.33
N GLU A 144 -10.69 -10.10 10.46
CA GLU A 144 -10.99 -9.18 11.56
C GLU A 144 -10.33 -7.82 11.35
N SER A 145 -11.06 -6.75 11.65
CA SER A 145 -10.60 -5.35 11.55
C SER A 145 -10.85 -4.64 12.87
N GLY A 146 -9.80 -4.48 13.66
CA GLY A 146 -9.81 -3.76 14.94
C GLY A 146 -8.51 -2.98 15.07
N GLY A 147 -8.55 -1.69 14.70
CA GLY A 147 -7.42 -0.79 14.82
C GLY A 147 -7.49 -0.01 16.14
N ASP A 148 -6.67 -0.42 17.10
CA ASP A 148 -6.21 0.51 18.13
C ASP A 148 -5.09 1.36 17.52
N LEU A 149 -5.21 2.67 17.72
CA LEU A 149 -4.43 3.67 17.00
C LEU A 149 -2.99 3.72 17.57
N PHE A 150 -2.10 2.90 17.02
CA PHE A 150 -0.64 2.87 17.25
C PHE A 150 -0.14 3.57 18.53
N GLU A 151 -0.32 2.90 19.67
CA GLU A 151 0.27 3.31 20.94
C GLU A 151 1.54 2.48 21.18
N LEU A 152 2.69 3.01 20.74
CA LEU A 152 3.98 2.49 21.15
C LEU A 152 4.21 2.81 22.63
N PRO A 153 4.90 1.95 23.39
CA PRO A 153 5.37 2.34 24.72
C PRO A 153 6.20 3.61 24.61
N ALA A 154 5.91 4.59 25.48
CA ALA A 154 6.65 5.83 25.58
C ALA A 154 8.15 5.53 25.74
N ASP A 155 8.97 6.35 25.08
CA ASP A 155 10.42 6.24 25.02
C ASP A 155 11.01 5.85 26.38
N ALA A 156 11.79 4.76 26.39
CA ALA A 156 12.59 4.37 27.54
C ALA A 156 13.84 5.25 27.65
N ASP A 157 13.67 6.58 27.55
CA ASP A 157 14.70 7.57 27.84
C ASP A 157 13.97 8.79 28.44
N GLY A 158 13.93 8.82 29.77
CA GLY A 158 13.25 9.86 30.52
C GLY A 158 13.92 11.21 30.35
N ASP A 159 13.15 12.21 29.94
CA ASP A 159 13.43 13.59 30.28
C ASP A 159 12.21 14.18 31.00
N ALA A 160 12.40 14.41 32.29
CA ALA A 160 11.38 14.92 33.19
C ALA A 160 11.31 16.43 33.07
N THR A 161 10.35 16.94 32.29
CA THR A 161 9.93 18.35 32.36
C THR A 161 8.49 18.44 32.87
N GLY A 162 8.35 18.22 34.19
CA GLY A 162 7.11 18.55 34.91
C GLY A 162 7.02 20.05 35.13
N THR A 163 6.00 20.70 34.56
CA THR A 163 5.59 22.06 34.91
C THR A 163 4.54 21.98 36.04
N PRO A 164 4.59 22.84 37.08
CA PRO A 164 3.89 22.59 38.34
C PRO A 164 2.44 23.09 38.36
N THR A 165 1.57 22.33 39.03
CA THR A 165 0.24 22.78 39.47
C THR A 165 0.30 23.24 40.93
N PRO A 166 -0.34 24.36 41.34
CA PRO A 166 -0.22 24.87 42.70
C PRO A 166 -1.17 24.17 43.69
N GLY A 167 -0.57 23.59 44.73
CA GLY A 167 -0.88 23.83 46.14
C GLY A 167 -2.28 23.48 46.70
N GLN A 168 -2.31 22.50 47.61
CA GLN A 168 -3.06 22.60 48.88
C GLN A 168 -2.59 21.57 49.92
N GLY A 169 -2.42 22.04 51.16
CA GLY A 169 -2.65 21.24 52.38
C GLY A 169 -1.43 20.51 52.96
N GLY A 170 -0.80 21.11 53.96
CA GLY A 170 0.32 20.52 54.69
C GLY A 170 -0.05 19.44 55.71
N ALA A 171 0.95 18.66 56.11
CA ALA A 171 1.11 18.18 57.48
C ALA A 171 2.56 17.71 57.68
N ASP A 172 3.13 18.23 58.74
CA ASP A 172 4.46 18.02 59.30
C ASP A 172 4.77 16.54 59.59
N ARG A 173 5.88 16.03 59.05
CA ARG A 173 6.56 14.82 59.53
C ARG A 173 8.07 14.97 59.35
N THR A 174 8.74 15.20 60.47
CA THR A 174 10.20 15.09 60.64
C THR A 174 10.67 13.70 60.18
N ALA A 175 11.49 13.65 59.13
CA ALA A 175 12.16 12.43 58.67
C ALA A 175 13.67 12.66 58.60
N THR A 176 14.40 11.86 59.37
CA THR A 176 15.86 11.77 59.46
C THR A 176 16.49 11.49 58.09
N PRO A 177 17.64 12.10 57.73
CA PRO A 177 18.25 11.89 56.41
C PRO A 177 18.83 10.48 56.30
N ARG A 178 18.32 9.69 55.35
CA ARG A 178 18.93 8.45 54.87
C ARG A 178 19.99 8.83 53.83
N PRO A 179 21.23 8.29 53.88
CA PRO A 179 22.25 8.59 52.89
C PRO A 179 21.80 8.16 51.49
N GLU A 180 21.80 9.13 50.59
CA GLU A 180 21.52 9.01 49.17
C GLU A 180 22.57 8.10 48.53
N ARG A 181 22.14 6.90 48.12
CA ARG A 181 23.00 6.00 47.34
C ARG A 181 23.01 6.52 45.92
N THR A 182 24.17 7.03 45.49
CA THR A 182 24.44 7.32 44.08
C THR A 182 24.07 6.08 43.23
N PRO A 183 23.19 6.20 42.23
CA PRO A 183 22.90 5.09 41.35
C PRO A 183 24.17 4.72 40.59
N THR A 184 24.61 3.47 40.76
CA THR A 184 25.68 2.90 39.94
C THR A 184 25.18 2.86 38.49
N PRO A 185 25.93 3.39 37.51
CA PRO A 185 25.53 3.34 36.11
C PRO A 185 25.43 1.87 35.67
N THR A 186 24.24 1.45 35.24
CA THR A 186 24.03 0.17 34.57
C THR A 186 24.90 0.17 33.30
N PRO A 187 25.79 -0.82 33.09
CA PRO A 187 26.59 -0.87 31.88
C PRO A 187 25.67 -1.04 30.66
N THR A 188 25.81 -0.16 29.68
CA THR A 188 25.18 -0.32 28.38
C THR A 188 25.65 -1.64 27.76
N PRO A 189 24.75 -2.57 27.39
CA PRO A 189 25.15 -3.84 26.82
C PRO A 189 25.88 -3.62 25.49
N THR A 190 27.08 -4.19 25.39
CA THR A 190 27.85 -4.19 24.15
C THR A 190 27.11 -5.01 23.08
N PRO A 191 26.95 -4.50 21.85
CA PRO A 191 26.35 -5.26 20.75
C PRO A 191 27.05 -6.62 20.54
N PRO A 192 26.30 -7.70 20.27
CA PRO A 192 26.89 -8.99 19.97
C PRO A 192 27.68 -8.95 18.67
N LYS A 193 28.72 -9.79 18.56
CA LYS A 193 29.53 -9.91 17.34
C LYS A 193 28.73 -10.48 16.15
N GLN A 194 27.70 -11.27 16.46
CA GLN A 194 26.83 -11.94 15.51
C GLN A 194 25.39 -11.87 16.05
N LEU A 195 24.45 -11.38 15.24
CA LEU A 195 23.05 -11.21 15.63
C LEU A 195 22.27 -12.52 15.58
N VAL A 196 22.52 -13.36 14.59
CA VAL A 196 21.84 -14.65 14.38
C VAL A 196 22.84 -15.79 14.46
N ARG A 197 22.37 -16.99 14.80
CA ARG A 197 23.21 -18.20 14.77
C ARG A 197 23.65 -18.57 13.35
N THR A 198 24.71 -19.35 13.23
CA THR A 198 25.08 -20.01 11.97
C THR A 198 24.15 -21.21 11.73
N PRO A 199 23.33 -21.22 10.66
CA PRO A 199 22.44 -22.34 10.39
C PRO A 199 23.15 -23.49 9.69
N ASP A 200 22.47 -24.64 9.71
CA ASP A 200 22.75 -25.79 8.86
C ASP A 200 21.42 -26.38 8.36
N ALA A 201 21.49 -27.47 7.59
CA ALA A 201 20.30 -28.11 7.02
C ALA A 201 19.34 -28.71 8.06
N THR A 202 19.83 -29.01 9.27
CA THR A 202 19.01 -29.57 10.37
C THR A 202 18.39 -28.48 11.24
N ALA A 203 19.00 -27.29 11.25
CA ALA A 203 18.50 -26.10 11.92
C ALA A 203 18.60 -24.89 10.97
N PRO A 204 17.69 -24.74 10.00
CA PRO A 204 17.69 -23.60 9.08
C PRO A 204 17.27 -22.31 9.81
N LEU A 205 17.74 -21.13 9.37
CA LEU A 205 17.24 -19.84 9.86
C LEU A 205 15.81 -19.62 9.37
N ARG A 206 14.90 -19.22 10.27
CA ARG A 206 13.55 -18.79 9.88
C ARG A 206 13.63 -17.35 9.40
N VAL A 207 13.19 -17.10 8.17
CA VAL A 207 13.25 -15.78 7.54
C VAL A 207 11.84 -15.32 7.22
N TRP A 208 11.42 -14.19 7.79
CA TRP A 208 10.17 -13.54 7.44
C TRP A 208 10.47 -12.38 6.49
N VAL A 209 9.72 -12.25 5.39
CA VAL A 209 9.79 -11.11 4.48
C VAL A 209 8.42 -10.50 4.29
N GLY A 210 8.31 -9.18 4.42
CA GLY A 210 7.01 -8.54 4.32
C GLY A 210 7.05 -7.03 4.35
N GLY A 211 5.84 -6.49 4.25
CA GLY A 211 5.59 -5.06 4.17
C GLY A 211 4.54 -4.71 3.13
N ASP A 212 4.68 -3.54 2.50
CA ASP A 212 3.69 -3.04 1.54
C ASP A 212 3.78 -3.76 0.17
N SER A 213 3.14 -3.20 -0.86
CA SER A 213 3.17 -3.77 -2.22
C SER A 213 4.58 -3.92 -2.81
N MET A 214 5.56 -3.14 -2.35
CA MET A 214 6.95 -3.21 -2.80
C MET A 214 7.64 -4.48 -2.32
N SER A 215 7.25 -4.97 -1.14
CA SER A 215 7.79 -6.22 -0.58
C SER A 215 7.36 -7.46 -1.38
N LYS A 216 6.28 -7.39 -2.18
CA LYS A 216 5.64 -8.59 -2.76
C LYS A 216 6.56 -9.35 -3.71
N ILE A 217 7.04 -8.69 -4.76
CA ILE A 217 7.84 -9.33 -5.82
C ILE A 217 9.26 -9.63 -5.31
N LEU A 218 9.80 -8.77 -4.45
CA LEU A 218 11.03 -9.02 -3.72
C LEU A 218 10.92 -10.28 -2.86
N GLY A 219 9.87 -10.38 -2.06
CA GLY A 219 9.60 -11.49 -1.14
C GLY A 219 9.43 -12.81 -1.89
N GLU A 220 8.71 -12.82 -3.01
CA GLU A 220 8.51 -14.01 -3.83
C GLU A 220 9.85 -14.55 -4.36
N ALA A 221 10.75 -13.64 -4.75
CA ALA A 221 12.09 -14.00 -5.19
C ALA A 221 12.99 -14.46 -4.03
N LEU A 222 12.91 -13.79 -2.87
CA LEU A 222 13.63 -14.16 -1.66
C LEU A 222 13.22 -15.55 -1.18
N VAL A 223 11.91 -15.85 -1.11
CA VAL A 223 11.41 -17.16 -0.71
C VAL A 223 11.99 -18.27 -1.60
N ARG A 224 11.98 -18.07 -2.93
CA ARG A 224 12.56 -19.03 -3.87
C ARG A 224 14.05 -19.24 -3.62
N GLN A 225 14.84 -18.17 -3.71
CA GLN A 225 16.31 -18.25 -3.64
C GLN A 225 16.82 -18.67 -2.26
N ALA A 226 16.20 -18.20 -1.18
CA ALA A 226 16.59 -18.56 0.19
C ALA A 226 16.28 -20.03 0.47
N SER A 227 15.15 -20.56 -0.02
CA SER A 227 14.81 -22.00 0.13
C SER A 227 15.84 -22.89 -0.57
N GLU A 228 16.35 -22.47 -1.74
CA GLU A 228 17.37 -23.22 -2.49
C GLU A 228 18.71 -23.34 -1.75
N THR A 229 18.98 -22.49 -0.75
CA THR A 229 20.20 -22.59 0.06
C THR A 229 20.21 -23.80 1.00
N GLY A 230 19.04 -24.37 1.32
CA GLY A 230 18.88 -25.48 2.27
C GLY A 230 19.15 -25.12 3.74
N VAL A 231 19.52 -23.87 4.04
CA VAL A 231 19.85 -23.40 5.41
C VAL A 231 18.95 -22.25 5.86
N MET A 232 17.91 -21.93 5.08
CA MET A 232 16.89 -20.94 5.42
C MET A 232 15.49 -21.50 5.16
N THR A 233 14.53 -21.16 6.01
CA THR A 233 13.10 -21.44 5.87
C THR A 233 12.36 -20.10 5.75
N PRO A 234 12.15 -19.61 4.53
CA PRO A 234 11.54 -18.30 4.31
C PRO A 234 10.00 -18.37 4.26
N ALA A 235 9.35 -17.34 4.79
CA ALA A 235 7.92 -17.09 4.69
C ALA A 235 7.67 -15.63 4.28
N GLN A 236 6.61 -15.39 3.52
CA GLN A 236 6.26 -14.06 3.02
C GLN A 236 4.87 -13.64 3.47
N GLU A 237 4.77 -12.39 3.97
CA GLU A 237 3.50 -11.75 4.32
C GLU A 237 3.50 -10.28 3.84
N SER A 238 2.86 -10.03 2.69
CA SER A 238 2.76 -8.69 2.10
C SER A 238 1.32 -8.18 2.15
N GLN A 239 1.11 -6.98 2.69
CA GLN A 239 -0.19 -6.31 2.66
C GLN A 239 -0.17 -5.15 1.66
N LEU A 240 -0.85 -5.32 0.53
CA LEU A 240 -0.89 -4.30 -0.52
C LEU A 240 -1.61 -3.03 -0.06
N SER A 241 -1.17 -1.90 -0.61
CA SER A 241 -1.72 -0.56 -0.30
C SER A 241 -1.62 -0.13 1.17
N SER A 242 -0.83 -0.85 1.97
CA SER A 242 -0.56 -0.52 3.37
C SER A 242 0.75 0.26 3.51
N GLY A 243 1.04 0.65 4.75
CA GLY A 243 2.26 1.31 5.18
C GLY A 243 2.11 1.75 6.64
N LEU A 244 3.13 2.38 7.21
CA LEU A 244 3.14 2.82 8.61
C LEU A 244 2.31 4.09 8.86
N THR A 245 1.96 4.85 7.82
CA THR A 245 1.18 6.08 7.95
C THR A 245 -0.28 5.86 8.36
N ARG A 246 -0.86 4.70 8.04
CA ARG A 246 -2.30 4.40 8.19
C ARG A 246 -2.55 3.10 8.97
N PRO A 247 -2.34 3.09 10.30
CA PRO A 247 -2.69 1.95 11.15
C PRO A 247 -4.20 1.63 11.13
N ASP A 248 -5.04 2.63 10.79
CA ASP A 248 -6.48 2.42 10.57
C ASP A 248 -6.81 1.67 9.26
N PHE A 249 -5.85 1.56 8.33
CA PHE A 249 -5.96 0.72 7.14
C PHE A 249 -5.43 -0.69 7.40
N PHE A 250 -4.23 -0.79 7.98
CA PHE A 250 -3.62 -2.06 8.41
C PHE A 250 -2.66 -1.80 9.58
N ASP A 251 -2.85 -2.51 10.68
CA ASP A 251 -2.06 -2.38 11.90
C ASP A 251 -0.79 -3.24 11.84
N TRP A 252 0.21 -2.75 11.10
CA TRP A 252 1.55 -3.35 11.07
C TRP A 252 2.18 -3.56 12.47
N PRO A 253 2.11 -2.61 13.40
CA PRO A 253 2.54 -2.79 14.79
C PRO A 253 1.87 -3.96 15.49
N GLY A 254 0.54 -4.08 15.42
CA GLY A 254 -0.19 -5.23 15.96
C GLY A 254 0.27 -6.55 15.33
N GLU A 255 0.49 -6.55 14.01
CA GLU A 255 0.99 -7.72 13.28
C GLU A 255 2.41 -8.11 13.69
N PHE A 256 3.33 -7.14 13.82
CA PHE A 256 4.66 -7.42 14.34
C PHE A 256 4.63 -7.92 15.78
N ASN A 257 3.73 -7.40 16.62
CA ASN A 257 3.56 -7.89 17.98
C ASN A 257 3.10 -9.36 17.99
N ARG A 258 2.18 -9.74 17.10
CA ARG A 258 1.76 -11.14 16.89
C ARG A 258 2.96 -12.00 16.48
N LEU A 259 3.71 -11.56 15.47
CA LEU A 259 4.86 -12.29 14.94
C LEU A 259 5.94 -12.49 16.01
N VAL A 260 6.28 -11.44 16.76
CA VAL A 260 7.31 -11.49 17.82
C VAL A 260 6.85 -12.36 18.99
N THR A 261 5.57 -12.30 19.39
CA THR A 261 5.02 -13.12 20.47
C THR A 261 5.03 -14.61 20.11
N SER A 262 4.76 -14.93 18.84
CA SER A 262 4.88 -16.32 18.33
C SER A 262 6.31 -16.77 18.06
N ASP A 263 7.30 -15.89 18.30
CA ASP A 263 8.69 -16.04 17.89
C ASP A 263 8.80 -16.53 16.44
N ALA A 264 8.17 -15.83 15.50
CA ALA A 264 7.96 -16.36 14.14
C ALA A 264 9.26 -16.55 13.34
N ALA A 265 10.27 -15.70 13.54
CA ALA A 265 11.47 -15.67 12.71
C ALA A 265 12.74 -15.22 13.43
N ASP A 266 13.87 -15.71 12.92
CA ASP A 266 15.22 -15.31 13.33
C ASP A 266 15.68 -14.06 12.54
N VAL A 267 15.17 -13.89 11.31
CA VAL A 267 15.47 -12.75 10.44
C VAL A 267 14.17 -12.13 9.93
N TYR A 268 14.02 -10.81 10.08
CA TYR A 268 12.91 -10.05 9.52
C TYR A 268 13.41 -9.13 8.40
N VAL A 269 12.89 -9.32 7.18
CA VAL A 269 13.14 -8.47 6.02
C VAL A 269 11.92 -7.59 5.80
N VAL A 270 12.05 -6.30 6.10
CA VAL A 270 10.93 -5.35 6.18
C VAL A 270 11.08 -4.30 5.08
N MET A 271 10.01 -4.07 4.30
CA MET A 271 10.01 -3.05 3.23
C MET A 271 8.70 -2.23 3.21
N PHE A 272 8.83 -0.93 3.48
CA PHE A 272 7.72 0.03 3.47
C PHE A 272 8.09 1.30 2.69
N GLY A 273 7.12 1.95 2.07
CA GLY A 273 7.32 3.32 1.60
C GLY A 273 6.34 3.77 0.53
N ALA A 274 5.85 2.87 -0.32
CA ALA A 274 5.10 3.27 -1.52
C ALA A 274 3.79 4.00 -1.20
N ASN A 275 3.18 3.69 -0.06
CA ASN A 275 1.96 4.34 0.41
C ASN A 275 2.19 5.27 1.61
N ASP A 276 3.44 5.46 2.02
CA ASP A 276 3.78 6.16 3.25
C ASP A 276 4.11 7.62 3.06
N SER A 277 3.97 8.17 1.87
CA SER A 277 4.04 9.61 1.63
C SER A 277 2.65 10.26 1.57
N GLN A 278 1.80 9.93 2.55
CA GLN A 278 0.44 10.48 2.72
C GLN A 278 0.26 11.08 4.12
N GLY A 279 -0.84 11.81 4.34
CA GLY A 279 -1.12 12.42 5.64
C GLY A 279 -1.13 11.42 6.80
N ILE A 280 -0.62 11.84 7.95
CA ILE A 280 -0.54 11.04 9.18
C ILE A 280 -1.45 11.64 10.23
N LYS A 281 -2.33 10.81 10.79
CA LYS A 281 -3.09 11.15 11.99
C LYS A 281 -2.32 10.72 13.24
N THR A 282 -2.06 11.64 14.16
CA THR A 282 -1.41 11.36 15.46
C THR A 282 -2.41 10.78 16.47
N PRO A 283 -1.93 10.16 17.58
CA PRO A 283 -2.79 9.75 18.69
C PRO A 283 -3.62 10.90 19.28
N GLY A 284 -3.07 12.12 19.33
CA GLY A 284 -3.76 13.32 19.78
C GLY A 284 -4.88 13.80 18.85
N GLY A 285 -4.98 13.24 17.64
CA GLY A 285 -6.02 13.55 16.65
C GLY A 285 -5.61 14.54 15.57
N ASP A 286 -4.42 15.16 15.68
CA ASP A 286 -3.86 16.05 14.67
C ASP A 286 -3.55 15.28 13.38
N ILE A 287 -3.64 15.98 12.24
CA ILE A 287 -3.31 15.43 10.93
C ILE A 287 -2.19 16.27 10.33
N TYR A 288 -1.01 15.67 10.18
CA TYR A 288 0.10 16.25 9.42
C TYR A 288 0.05 15.79 7.97
N GLN A 289 0.26 16.69 7.03
CA GLN A 289 0.42 16.38 5.61
C GLN A 289 1.91 16.18 5.27
N PRO A 290 2.24 15.45 4.19
CA PRO A 290 3.62 15.36 3.73
C PRO A 290 4.21 16.75 3.49
N GLY A 291 5.37 17.01 4.08
CA GLY A 291 6.05 18.31 4.04
C GLY A 291 5.80 19.20 5.27
N ASP A 292 4.84 18.88 6.14
CA ASP A 292 4.70 19.56 7.43
C ASP A 292 5.85 19.12 8.38
N ASP A 293 6.35 20.03 9.22
CA ASP A 293 7.44 19.72 10.17
C ASP A 293 7.12 18.53 11.08
N GLY A 294 5.87 18.43 11.55
CA GLY A 294 5.41 17.32 12.41
C GLY A 294 5.27 15.98 11.69
N TRP A 295 5.21 15.98 10.36
CA TRP A 295 5.02 14.76 9.57
C TRP A 295 6.23 13.83 9.66
N ALA A 296 7.43 14.37 9.39
CA ALA A 296 8.67 13.60 9.42
C ALA A 296 9.01 13.11 10.83
N VAL A 297 8.70 13.90 11.85
CA VAL A 297 8.86 13.53 13.27
C VAL A 297 7.98 12.33 13.62
N GLU A 298 6.68 12.41 13.31
CA GLU A 298 5.77 11.30 13.60
C GLU A 298 6.12 10.06 12.77
N TYR A 299 6.41 10.20 11.47
CA TYR A 299 6.78 9.05 10.63
C TYR A 299 8.04 8.35 11.13
N ARG A 300 9.07 9.12 11.51
CA ARG A 300 10.30 8.62 12.13
C ARG A 300 10.00 7.86 13.42
N ARG A 301 9.11 8.38 14.28
CA ARG A 301 8.67 7.70 15.50
C ARG A 301 8.05 6.33 15.19
N ARG A 302 7.25 6.21 14.11
CA ARG A 302 6.67 4.93 13.70
C ARG A 302 7.70 3.93 13.21
N VAL A 303 8.62 4.36 12.35
CA VAL A 303 9.74 3.54 11.86
C VAL A 303 10.58 3.03 13.03
N ALA A 304 10.98 3.95 13.91
CA ALA A 304 11.72 3.67 15.14
C ALA A 304 11.00 2.60 15.99
N GLY A 305 9.72 2.80 16.29
CA GLY A 305 8.96 1.86 17.10
C GLY A 305 8.79 0.47 16.50
N VAL A 306 8.64 0.36 15.18
CA VAL A 306 8.60 -0.96 14.52
C VAL A 306 9.96 -1.65 14.64
N MET A 307 11.06 -0.93 14.42
CA MET A 307 12.41 -1.47 14.60
C MET A 307 12.64 -1.92 16.05
N ASP A 308 12.17 -1.15 17.04
CA ASP A 308 12.28 -1.46 18.47
C ASP A 308 11.41 -2.66 18.86
N LEU A 309 10.19 -2.75 18.33
CA LEU A 309 9.28 -3.88 18.56
C LEU A 309 9.90 -5.22 18.09
N LEU A 310 10.69 -5.17 17.02
CA LEU A 310 11.37 -6.35 16.49
C LEU A 310 12.64 -6.72 17.26
N LYS A 311 13.11 -5.91 18.23
CA LYS A 311 14.34 -6.19 18.98
C LYS A 311 14.23 -7.49 19.79
N HIS A 312 15.15 -8.42 19.58
CA HIS A 312 15.28 -9.64 20.37
C HIS A 312 16.71 -10.21 20.24
N GLU A 313 17.17 -10.97 21.23
CA GLU A 313 18.44 -11.70 21.12
C GLU A 313 18.35 -12.80 20.06
N GLY A 314 19.42 -13.03 19.30
CA GLY A 314 19.40 -14.04 18.23
C GLY A 314 18.61 -13.61 16.99
N ARG A 315 18.22 -12.34 16.88
CA ARG A 315 17.39 -11.82 15.79
C ARG A 315 18.06 -10.67 15.04
N MET A 316 17.88 -10.67 13.72
CA MET A 316 18.32 -9.61 12.82
C MET A 316 17.14 -9.00 12.08
N VAL A 317 17.14 -7.68 11.94
CA VAL A 317 16.19 -6.95 11.10
C VAL A 317 16.93 -6.36 9.90
N LEU A 318 16.49 -6.69 8.70
CA LEU A 318 16.89 -6.05 7.46
C LEU A 318 15.82 -5.06 7.04
N TRP A 319 16.09 -3.77 7.22
CA TRP A 319 15.20 -2.71 6.76
C TRP A 319 15.57 -2.33 5.33
N VAL A 320 14.71 -2.65 4.38
CA VAL A 320 14.98 -2.51 2.95
C VAL A 320 14.52 -1.14 2.48
N GLY A 321 15.46 -0.36 1.96
CA GLY A 321 15.20 0.92 1.33
C GLY A 321 14.42 0.80 0.02
N GLN A 322 13.67 1.84 -0.31
CA GLN A 322 12.93 1.94 -1.55
C GLN A 322 13.88 2.19 -2.73
N PRO A 323 13.72 1.50 -3.87
CA PRO A 323 14.51 1.78 -5.05
C PRO A 323 14.11 3.10 -5.71
N ILE A 324 14.95 3.61 -6.61
CA ILE A 324 14.62 4.77 -7.44
C ILE A 324 13.33 4.54 -8.26
N MET A 325 12.49 5.56 -8.35
CA MET A 325 11.21 5.52 -9.08
C MET A 325 11.30 6.31 -10.38
N ARG A 326 10.46 5.97 -11.38
CA ARG A 326 10.46 6.70 -12.67
C ARG A 326 9.99 8.15 -12.52
N SER A 327 8.96 8.38 -11.71
CA SER A 327 8.48 9.71 -11.41
C SER A 327 9.46 10.41 -10.47
N GLU A 328 10.00 11.55 -10.89
CA GLU A 328 10.94 12.33 -10.08
C GLU A 328 10.33 12.73 -8.73
N GLU A 329 9.07 13.17 -8.72
CA GLU A 329 8.35 13.55 -7.49
C GLU A 329 8.19 12.37 -6.53
N PHE A 330 7.80 11.20 -7.05
CA PHE A 330 7.64 10.02 -6.21
C PHE A 330 8.98 9.47 -5.75
N SER A 331 10.00 9.54 -6.61
CA SER A 331 11.38 9.18 -6.28
C SER A 331 11.94 10.06 -5.16
N ALA A 332 11.72 11.38 -5.21
CA ALA A 332 12.12 12.30 -4.16
C ALA A 332 11.50 11.93 -2.81
N ARG A 333 10.20 11.59 -2.78
CA ARG A 333 9.54 11.09 -1.57
C ARG A 333 10.19 9.81 -1.05
N MET A 334 10.48 8.84 -1.91
CA MET A 334 11.17 7.60 -1.50
C MET A 334 12.56 7.88 -0.93
N SER A 335 13.28 8.84 -1.51
CA SER A 335 14.58 9.29 -0.99
C SER A 335 14.45 9.86 0.42
N GLU A 336 13.45 10.70 0.68
CA GLU A 336 13.18 11.25 2.03
C GLU A 336 12.87 10.14 3.05
N LEU A 337 12.05 9.15 2.69
CA LEU A 337 11.77 8.00 3.56
C LEU A 337 13.03 7.17 3.82
N ASN A 338 13.86 6.94 2.79
CA ASN A 338 15.10 6.19 2.92
C ASN A 338 16.10 6.84 3.86
N VAL A 339 16.18 8.19 3.90
CA VAL A 339 17.00 8.92 4.87
C VAL A 339 16.55 8.59 6.30
N ILE A 340 15.24 8.63 6.57
CA ILE A 340 14.68 8.26 7.88
C ILE A 340 15.05 6.82 8.22
N TYR A 341 14.87 5.89 7.28
CA TYR A 341 15.18 4.48 7.48
C TYR A 341 16.65 4.24 7.83
N GLN A 342 17.56 4.86 7.07
CA GLN A 342 18.99 4.72 7.26
C GLN A 342 19.42 5.29 8.62
N GLU A 343 18.93 6.47 8.99
CA GLU A 343 19.25 7.12 10.27
C GLU A 343 18.69 6.36 11.47
N GLU A 344 17.46 5.83 11.39
CA GLU A 344 16.88 5.04 12.50
C GLU A 344 17.50 3.66 12.62
N ALA A 345 17.86 3.01 11.51
CA ALA A 345 18.59 1.76 11.53
C ALA A 345 20.00 1.93 12.13
N ALA A 346 20.69 3.03 11.81
CA ALA A 346 22.03 3.30 12.33
C ALA A 346 22.09 3.44 13.86
N LYS A 347 20.97 3.78 14.52
CA LYS A 347 20.85 3.86 15.98
C LYS A 347 20.65 2.49 16.65
N ARG A 348 20.37 1.43 15.88
CA ARG A 348 19.88 0.14 16.38
C ARG A 348 20.76 -0.99 15.87
N TYR A 349 21.63 -1.52 16.73
CA TYR A 349 22.61 -2.54 16.34
C TYR A 349 21.99 -3.85 15.79
N TRP A 350 20.72 -4.14 16.09
CA TRP A 350 19.99 -5.31 15.58
C TRP A 350 19.33 -5.07 14.21
N VAL A 351 19.44 -3.85 13.67
CA VAL A 351 18.87 -3.44 12.38
C VAL A 351 19.99 -3.11 11.41
N ARG A 352 19.94 -3.66 10.20
CA ARG A 352 20.81 -3.29 9.08
C ARG A 352 19.96 -2.75 7.95
N TYR A 353 20.28 -1.53 7.50
CA TYR A 353 19.66 -0.93 6.32
C TYR A 353 20.23 -1.57 5.04
N VAL A 354 19.35 -1.90 4.10
CA VAL A 354 19.72 -2.44 2.78
C VAL A 354 19.32 -1.42 1.71
N ASP A 355 20.32 -0.82 1.08
CA ASP A 355 20.09 0.15 0.02
C ASP A 355 19.88 -0.54 -1.34
N LEU A 356 18.66 -0.49 -1.85
CA LEU A 356 18.32 -0.98 -3.19
C LEU A 356 18.40 0.10 -4.27
N TRP A 357 18.56 1.37 -3.90
CA TRP A 357 18.60 2.49 -4.83
C TRP A 357 19.61 2.30 -5.97
N PRO A 358 20.90 1.99 -5.70
CA PRO A 358 21.91 1.90 -6.77
C PRO A 358 21.71 0.71 -7.72
N LEU A 359 20.87 -0.27 -7.35
CA LEU A 359 20.63 -1.45 -8.20
C LEU A 359 19.81 -1.13 -9.45
N PHE A 360 19.09 -0.02 -9.44
CA PHE A 360 18.13 0.34 -10.49
C PHE A 360 18.39 1.74 -11.05
N THR A 361 19.64 2.21 -10.95
CA THR A 361 20.08 3.46 -11.52
C THR A 361 20.96 3.27 -12.74
N THR A 362 20.88 4.19 -13.69
CA THR A 362 21.87 4.34 -14.76
C THR A 362 23.22 4.76 -14.17
N ALA A 363 24.28 4.71 -14.99
CA ALA A 363 25.60 5.23 -14.60
C ALA A 363 25.59 6.72 -14.22
N SER A 364 24.58 7.49 -14.66
CA SER A 364 24.42 8.90 -14.29
C SER A 364 23.52 9.11 -13.06
N GLY A 365 23.10 8.04 -12.38
CA GLY A 365 22.23 8.08 -11.19
C GLY A 365 20.73 8.24 -11.49
N GLY A 366 20.32 8.18 -12.75
CA GLY A 366 18.91 8.30 -13.15
C GLY A 366 18.17 6.96 -13.04
N TYR A 367 16.84 6.96 -13.06
CA TYR A 367 16.04 5.73 -13.06
C TYR A 367 16.38 4.84 -14.25
N ASP A 368 16.56 3.54 -14.02
CA ASP A 368 16.72 2.53 -15.06
C ASP A 368 15.74 1.36 -14.92
N ALA A 369 15.01 1.08 -15.99
CA ALA A 369 14.13 -0.08 -16.06
C ALA A 369 14.87 -1.33 -16.56
N TYR A 370 16.02 -1.18 -17.23
CA TYR A 370 16.76 -2.23 -17.90
C TYR A 370 18.19 -2.29 -17.34
N VAL A 371 18.46 -3.26 -16.49
CA VAL A 371 19.74 -3.36 -15.78
C VAL A 371 20.49 -4.58 -16.28
N VAL A 372 21.82 -4.46 -16.38
CA VAL A 372 22.72 -5.62 -16.59
C VAL A 372 22.69 -6.47 -15.32
N ASP A 373 22.22 -7.70 -15.46
CA ASP A 373 22.16 -8.64 -14.34
C ASP A 373 23.50 -9.37 -14.14
N ASP A 374 23.59 -10.21 -13.11
CA ASP A 374 24.86 -10.87 -12.74
C ASP A 374 25.37 -11.87 -13.79
N ASP A 375 24.50 -12.30 -14.71
CA ASP A 375 24.84 -13.11 -15.89
C ASP A 375 25.35 -12.28 -17.08
N GLY A 376 25.40 -10.95 -16.95
CA GLY A 376 25.82 -10.02 -17.99
C GLY A 376 24.72 -9.62 -18.97
N GLU A 377 23.51 -10.17 -18.84
CA GLU A 377 22.39 -9.88 -19.72
C GLU A 377 21.59 -8.66 -19.26
N VAL A 378 21.12 -7.85 -20.20
CA VAL A 378 20.23 -6.72 -19.90
C VAL A 378 18.80 -7.24 -19.72
N LYS A 379 18.23 -7.05 -18.53
CA LYS A 379 16.88 -7.52 -18.20
C LYS A 379 15.97 -6.37 -17.78
N LEU A 380 14.69 -6.48 -18.11
CA LEU A 380 13.66 -5.54 -17.65
C LEU A 380 13.38 -5.81 -16.16
N MET A 381 13.83 -4.91 -15.29
CA MET A 381 13.72 -5.05 -13.83
C MET A 381 12.44 -4.43 -13.26
N ARG A 382 11.83 -3.48 -13.98
CA ARG A 382 10.73 -2.65 -13.47
C ARG A 382 9.47 -2.78 -14.30
N HIS A 383 8.32 -2.87 -13.63
CA HIS A 383 7.01 -2.85 -14.25
C HIS A 383 6.79 -1.51 -14.99
N PRO A 384 5.96 -1.48 -16.07
CA PRO A 384 5.70 -0.25 -16.81
C PRO A 384 5.12 0.91 -16.00
N ASP A 385 4.59 0.68 -14.79
CA ASP A 385 4.17 1.75 -13.87
C ASP A 385 5.34 2.58 -13.32
N GLY A 386 6.58 2.09 -13.42
CA GLY A 386 7.77 2.77 -12.92
C GLY A 386 7.95 2.71 -11.40
N VAL A 387 7.21 1.82 -10.72
CA VAL A 387 7.19 1.64 -9.26
C VAL A 387 7.51 0.19 -8.89
N HIS A 388 6.75 -0.79 -9.36
CA HIS A 388 6.87 -2.17 -8.88
C HIS A 388 7.95 -2.95 -9.62
N LEU A 389 8.69 -3.80 -8.90
CA LEU A 389 9.65 -4.71 -9.51
C LEU A 389 8.93 -5.75 -10.39
N LEU A 390 9.60 -6.18 -11.46
CA LEU A 390 9.30 -7.46 -12.11
C LEU A 390 10.12 -8.56 -11.45
N ARG A 391 9.86 -9.82 -11.82
CA ARG A 391 10.51 -10.99 -11.24
C ARG A 391 12.03 -10.86 -11.27
N GLU A 392 12.61 -10.42 -12.38
CA GLU A 392 14.05 -10.22 -12.57
C GLU A 392 14.60 -9.17 -11.59
N GLY A 393 13.89 -8.06 -11.38
CA GLY A 393 14.28 -7.04 -10.42
C GLY A 393 14.15 -7.53 -8.97
N GLY A 394 13.11 -8.30 -8.66
CA GLY A 394 12.95 -8.98 -7.37
C GLY A 394 14.08 -9.96 -7.10
N GLU A 395 14.46 -10.76 -8.10
CA GLU A 395 15.58 -11.70 -8.02
C GLU A 395 16.90 -11.01 -7.72
N LYS A 396 17.18 -9.88 -8.39
CA LYS A 396 18.40 -9.11 -8.15
C LYS A 396 18.47 -8.53 -6.74
N ALA A 397 17.37 -7.94 -6.26
CA ALA A 397 17.30 -7.39 -4.92
C ALA A 397 17.34 -8.47 -3.83
N ALA A 398 16.70 -9.62 -4.06
CA ALA A 398 16.74 -10.77 -3.14
C ALA A 398 18.16 -11.29 -2.91
N ARG A 399 19.01 -11.36 -3.96
CA ARG A 399 20.41 -11.79 -3.81
C ARG A 399 21.21 -10.89 -2.87
N VAL A 400 21.00 -9.58 -2.94
CA VAL A 400 21.65 -8.62 -2.01
C VAL A 400 21.24 -8.89 -0.57
N ILE A 401 19.95 -9.14 -0.33
CA ILE A 401 19.40 -9.42 1.01
C ILE A 401 19.93 -10.77 1.53
N ILE A 402 19.85 -11.83 0.72
CA ILE A 402 20.34 -13.17 1.11
C ILE A 402 21.83 -13.13 1.43
N LYS A 403 22.63 -12.41 0.63
CA LYS A 403 24.05 -12.21 0.91
C LYS A 403 24.26 -11.53 2.27
N ALA A 404 23.48 -10.51 2.60
CA ALA A 404 23.56 -9.83 3.89
C ALA A 404 23.22 -10.76 5.07
N ILE A 405 22.26 -11.68 4.90
CA ILE A 405 21.92 -12.71 5.89
C ILE A 405 23.08 -13.71 6.03
N GLN A 406 23.65 -14.19 4.92
CA GLN A 406 24.77 -15.14 4.94
C GLN A 406 26.03 -14.56 5.59
N GLU A 407 26.34 -13.29 5.31
CA GLU A 407 27.43 -12.55 5.97
C GLU A 407 27.22 -12.46 7.48
N GLU A 408 26.00 -12.16 7.93
CA GLU A 408 25.70 -12.06 9.35
C GLU A 408 25.69 -13.43 10.03
N ALA A 409 25.19 -14.47 9.37
CA ALA A 409 25.16 -15.82 9.90
C ALA A 409 26.54 -16.52 9.86
N GLY A 410 27.58 -15.87 9.32
CA GLY A 410 28.92 -16.46 9.20
C GLY A 410 29.03 -17.58 8.16
N LEU A 411 28.08 -17.67 7.23
CA LEU A 411 28.11 -18.62 6.12
C LEU A 411 29.10 -18.20 5.03
N ILE A 412 29.34 -16.89 4.90
CA ILE A 412 30.34 -16.29 4.00
C ILE A 412 31.10 -15.17 4.73
N PRO A 413 32.34 -14.83 4.29
CA PRO A 413 33.10 -13.71 4.88
C PRO A 413 32.38 -12.37 4.70
N LYS A 414 32.50 -11.48 5.70
CA LYS A 414 32.14 -10.06 5.55
C LYS A 414 33.21 -9.36 4.69
N PRO A 415 32.83 -8.44 3.79
CA PRO A 415 33.75 -7.76 2.87
C PRO A 415 34.78 -6.87 3.56
#